data_AF-A0A496XG70-F1
#
_entry.id   AF-A0A496XG70-F1
#
_cell.length_a   1.000
_cell.length_b   1.000
_cell.length_c   1.000
_cell.angle_alpha   90.00
_cell.angle_beta   90.00
_cell.angle_gamma   90.00
#
_symmetry.space_group_name_H-M   'P 1'
#
loop_
_entity.id
_entity.type
_entity.pdbx_description
1 polymer ?
#
loop_
_entity_poly.entity_id
_entity_poly.type
_entity_poly.pdbx_seq_one_letter_code
_entity_poly.pdbx_strand_id
1 'polypeptide(L)'
;KKEVPPGKIPVFVGTVVHNVGTVFSVYEAVQKNKPLIERVVTITGKSLKKPANYMARIGEPLSRLAALSGGIPDDTGKIISGGPMMGKALNSIDVPITKGTSGVLFVPDKDAHRRNGYDPCIRCIECVEVCPAGLEPYLLMALGERRLWERSEEEDAMDCIECGSCSYVCPSDRPLLDYIRLDKGNIQMLKKKAIGV
;
A
#
# COMPACT_ATOMS: atom_id res chain seq x y z
N LYS A 1 -11.47 17.48 17.92
CA LYS A 1 -11.26 16.29 17.06
C LYS A 1 -10.70 15.18 17.94
N LYS A 2 -11.06 13.91 17.71
CA LYS A 2 -10.38 12.76 18.37
C LYS A 2 -9.28 12.30 17.43
N GLU A 3 -8.03 12.35 17.88
CA GLU A 3 -6.86 11.86 17.14
C GLU A 3 -6.32 10.63 17.84
N VAL A 4 -5.90 9.64 17.05
CA VAL A 4 -5.31 8.41 17.59
C VAL A 4 -3.87 8.73 17.98
N PRO A 5 -3.47 8.53 19.24
CA PRO A 5 -2.10 8.80 19.64
C PRO A 5 -1.09 7.93 18.86
N PRO A 6 0.16 8.41 18.66
CA PRO A 6 1.25 7.64 18.09
C PRO A 6 1.34 6.22 18.67
N GLY A 7 1.53 5.23 17.79
CA GLY A 7 1.61 3.82 18.18
C GLY A 7 0.34 3.19 18.78
N LYS A 8 -0.81 3.90 18.81
CA LYS A 8 -2.10 3.35 19.26
C LYS A 8 -3.00 3.02 18.07
N ILE A 9 -4.03 2.21 18.35
CA ILE A 9 -5.08 1.87 17.38
C ILE A 9 -6.37 2.63 17.69
N PRO A 10 -7.29 2.82 16.72
CA PRO A 10 -8.52 3.62 16.90
C PRO A 10 -9.38 3.24 18.12
N VAL A 11 -9.32 1.99 18.59
CA VAL A 11 -10.05 1.52 19.77
C VAL A 11 -9.70 2.33 21.03
N PHE A 12 -8.48 2.84 21.15
CA PHE A 12 -8.04 3.66 22.29
C PHE A 12 -8.80 4.99 22.42
N VAL A 13 -9.39 5.48 21.34
CA VAL A 13 -10.24 6.68 21.34
C VAL A 13 -11.74 6.35 21.26
N GLY A 14 -12.08 5.08 21.51
CA GLY A 14 -13.45 4.55 21.46
C GLY A 14 -14.02 4.52 20.04
N THR A 15 -13.18 4.29 19.02
CA THR A 15 -13.60 4.27 17.61
C THR A 15 -13.19 2.95 16.94
N VAL A 16 -14.03 2.47 16.02
CA VAL A 16 -13.72 1.33 15.15
C VAL A 16 -13.94 1.76 13.71
N VAL A 17 -12.98 1.42 12.83
CA VAL A 17 -13.04 1.76 11.41
C VAL A 17 -13.23 0.48 10.61
N HIS A 18 -14.34 0.39 9.87
CA HIS A 18 -14.63 -0.74 9.00
C HIS A 18 -14.66 -0.31 7.54
N ASN A 19 -14.03 -1.11 6.67
CA ASN A 19 -14.21 -1.00 5.24
C ASN A 19 -15.68 -1.33 4.88
N VAL A 20 -16.25 -0.64 3.90
CA VAL A 20 -17.63 -0.86 3.45
C VAL A 20 -17.88 -2.32 3.05
N GLY A 21 -16.93 -2.96 2.38
CA GLY A 21 -17.02 -4.39 2.04
C GLY A 21 -17.05 -5.30 3.26
N THR A 22 -16.36 -4.93 4.35
CA THR A 22 -16.44 -5.65 5.63
C THR A 22 -17.83 -5.52 6.24
N VAL A 23 -18.40 -4.33 6.26
CA VAL A 23 -19.76 -4.10 6.78
C VAL A 23 -20.80 -4.92 6.00
N PHE A 24 -20.69 -4.91 4.67
CA PHE A 24 -21.55 -5.72 3.80
C PHE A 24 -21.40 -7.22 4.07
N SER A 25 -20.17 -7.70 4.24
CA SER A 25 -19.90 -9.12 4.55
C SER A 25 -20.47 -9.53 5.91
N VAL A 26 -20.44 -8.64 6.91
CA VAL A 26 -21.06 -8.88 8.22
C VAL A 26 -22.57 -8.99 8.09
N TYR A 27 -23.20 -8.12 7.29
CA TYR A 27 -24.62 -8.22 6.99
C TYR A 27 -24.96 -9.57 6.34
N GLU A 28 -24.22 -9.99 5.29
CA GLU A 28 -24.46 -11.29 4.65
C GLU A 28 -24.27 -12.47 5.61
N ALA A 29 -23.25 -12.43 6.46
CA ALA A 29 -22.99 -13.48 7.44
C ALA A 29 -24.12 -13.62 8.46
N VAL A 30 -24.61 -12.51 9.01
CA VAL A 30 -25.62 -12.53 10.08
C VAL A 30 -27.04 -12.70 9.52
N GLN A 31 -27.39 -11.95 8.48
CA GLN A 31 -28.76 -11.89 7.96
C GLN A 31 -29.05 -12.94 6.91
N LYS A 32 -28.02 -13.40 6.18
CA LYS A 32 -28.17 -14.38 5.09
C LYS A 32 -27.53 -15.73 5.40
N ASN A 33 -26.91 -15.88 6.56
CA ASN A 33 -26.12 -17.05 6.94
C ASN A 33 -25.07 -17.42 5.87
N LYS A 34 -24.56 -16.40 5.18
CA LYS A 34 -23.60 -16.54 4.07
C LYS A 34 -22.23 -16.06 4.56
N PRO A 35 -21.28 -16.96 4.85
CA PRO A 35 -19.94 -16.55 5.23
C PRO A 35 -19.25 -15.82 4.07
N LEU A 36 -18.11 -15.18 4.36
CA LEU A 36 -17.30 -14.50 3.33
C LEU A 36 -16.69 -15.53 2.38
N ILE A 37 -17.42 -15.87 1.31
CA ILE A 37 -17.01 -16.80 0.25
C ILE A 37 -16.71 -16.09 -1.06
N GLU A 38 -17.18 -14.86 -1.21
CA GLU A 38 -16.96 -14.01 -2.38
C GLU A 38 -16.84 -12.56 -1.97
N ARG A 39 -16.19 -11.75 -2.80
CA ARG A 39 -16.08 -10.31 -2.61
C ARG A 39 -15.97 -9.59 -3.94
N VAL A 40 -16.27 -8.30 -3.92
CA VAL A 40 -16.02 -7.44 -5.09
C VAL A 40 -14.51 -7.21 -5.24
N VAL A 41 -14.02 -7.44 -6.46
CA VAL A 41 -12.64 -7.19 -6.90
C VAL A 41 -12.66 -6.32 -8.14
N THR A 42 -12.01 -5.16 -8.07
CA THR A 42 -11.83 -4.27 -9.20
C THR A 42 -10.64 -4.71 -10.04
N ILE A 43 -10.85 -5.02 -11.32
CA ILE A 43 -9.76 -5.29 -12.27
C ILE A 43 -9.64 -4.09 -13.21
N THR A 44 -8.48 -3.44 -13.22
CA THR A 44 -8.29 -2.20 -13.97
C THR A 44 -6.85 -2.04 -14.49
N GLY A 45 -6.64 -1.11 -15.40
CA GLY A 45 -5.35 -0.80 -16.02
C GLY A 45 -5.54 0.09 -17.23
N LYS A 46 -4.55 0.93 -17.56
CA LYS A 46 -4.64 1.88 -18.68
C LYS A 46 -4.85 1.19 -20.02
N SER A 47 -4.17 0.07 -20.25
CA SER A 47 -4.20 -0.71 -21.50
C SER A 47 -5.16 -1.90 -21.46
N LEU A 48 -5.95 -2.03 -20.37
CA LEU A 48 -6.87 -3.16 -20.19
C LEU A 48 -8.12 -2.98 -21.06
N LYS A 49 -8.50 -4.04 -21.79
CA LYS A 49 -9.62 -3.99 -22.75
C LYS A 49 -10.99 -3.80 -22.08
N LYS A 50 -11.22 -4.47 -20.95
CA LYS A 50 -12.51 -4.46 -20.24
C LYS A 50 -12.32 -4.31 -18.72
N PRO A 51 -11.93 -3.11 -18.23
CA PRO A 51 -11.87 -2.86 -16.80
C PRO A 51 -13.27 -2.97 -16.18
N ALA A 52 -13.38 -3.69 -15.06
CA ALA A 52 -14.66 -3.97 -14.42
C ALA A 52 -14.51 -4.38 -12.95
N ASN A 53 -15.65 -4.37 -12.25
CA ASN A 53 -15.77 -4.94 -10.92
C ASN A 53 -16.42 -6.32 -11.03
N TYR A 54 -15.79 -7.34 -10.46
CA TYR A 54 -16.31 -8.70 -10.46
C TYR A 54 -16.67 -9.14 -9.04
N MET A 55 -17.78 -9.87 -8.90
CA MET A 55 -18.00 -10.66 -7.70
C MET A 55 -17.18 -11.94 -7.82
N ALA A 56 -16.09 -12.01 -7.06
CA ALA A 56 -15.06 -13.02 -7.18
C ALA A 56 -15.09 -13.98 -5.99
N ARG A 57 -14.96 -15.28 -6.21
CA ARG A 57 -14.86 -16.27 -5.13
C ARG A 57 -13.50 -16.20 -4.48
N ILE A 58 -13.46 -16.27 -3.16
CA ILE A 58 -12.20 -16.41 -2.43
C ILE A 58 -11.56 -17.75 -2.81
N GLY A 59 -10.30 -17.70 -3.22
CA GLY A 59 -9.51 -18.84 -3.68
C GLY A 59 -9.44 -19.00 -5.20
N GLU A 60 -10.29 -18.33 -5.99
CA GLU A 60 -10.17 -18.42 -7.45
C GLU A 60 -8.91 -17.72 -7.96
N PRO A 61 -8.27 -18.19 -9.04
CA PRO A 61 -7.03 -17.59 -9.51
C PRO A 61 -7.31 -16.24 -10.19
N LEU A 62 -6.41 -15.28 -9.97
CA LEU A 62 -6.48 -13.96 -10.62
C LEU A 62 -6.49 -14.07 -12.16
N SER A 63 -5.81 -15.07 -12.72
CA SER A 63 -5.80 -15.37 -14.16
C SER A 63 -7.21 -15.49 -14.76
N ARG A 64 -8.19 -16.01 -14.01
CA ARG A 64 -9.59 -16.09 -14.42
C ARG A 64 -10.21 -14.70 -14.58
N LEU A 65 -10.03 -13.80 -13.61
CA LEU A 65 -10.55 -12.44 -13.68
C LEU A 65 -9.84 -11.61 -14.75
N ALA A 66 -8.54 -11.84 -14.96
CA ALA A 66 -7.79 -11.24 -16.05
C ALA A 66 -8.36 -11.66 -17.42
N ALA A 67 -8.66 -12.95 -17.61
CA ALA A 67 -9.28 -13.45 -18.83
C ALA A 67 -10.66 -12.83 -19.10
N LEU A 68 -11.52 -12.72 -18.08
CA LEU A 68 -12.82 -12.04 -18.18
C LEU A 68 -12.69 -10.56 -18.58
N SER A 69 -11.60 -9.92 -18.18
CA SER A 69 -11.27 -8.52 -18.50
C SER A 69 -10.61 -8.32 -19.87
N GLY A 70 -10.54 -9.38 -20.69
CA GLY A 70 -9.96 -9.34 -22.04
C GLY A 70 -8.50 -9.79 -22.12
N GLY A 71 -7.98 -10.43 -21.07
CA GLY A 71 -6.60 -10.90 -20.97
C GLY A 71 -5.63 -9.86 -20.41
N ILE A 72 -4.39 -10.27 -20.20
CA ILE A 72 -3.31 -9.36 -19.81
C ILE A 72 -2.90 -8.54 -21.06
N PRO A 73 -2.86 -7.20 -20.98
CA PRO A 73 -2.33 -6.38 -22.08
C PRO A 73 -0.87 -6.73 -22.39
N ASP A 74 -0.50 -6.77 -23.67
CA ASP A 74 0.86 -7.12 -24.12
C ASP A 74 1.94 -6.15 -23.60
N ASP A 75 1.55 -4.91 -23.32
CA ASP A 75 2.42 -3.86 -22.78
C ASP A 75 2.51 -3.86 -21.25
N THR A 76 2.00 -4.88 -20.55
CA THR A 76 2.03 -4.93 -19.09
C THR A 76 3.45 -5.21 -18.58
N GLY A 77 4.05 -4.26 -17.87
CA GLY A 77 5.34 -4.47 -17.18
C GLY A 77 5.20 -4.81 -15.70
N LYS A 78 4.07 -4.47 -15.07
CA LYS A 78 3.84 -4.78 -13.64
C LYS A 78 2.37 -5.01 -13.35
N ILE A 79 2.10 -5.98 -12.50
CA ILE A 79 0.77 -6.28 -11.97
C ILE A 79 0.78 -6.02 -10.46
N ILE A 80 -0.18 -5.24 -9.98
CA ILE A 80 -0.25 -4.83 -8.57
C ILE A 80 -1.54 -5.37 -7.96
N SER A 81 -1.43 -6.12 -6.86
CA SER A 81 -2.56 -6.49 -6.01
C SER A 81 -2.85 -5.36 -5.03
N GLY A 82 -4.02 -4.75 -5.14
CA GLY A 82 -4.41 -3.53 -4.44
C GLY A 82 -4.40 -2.30 -5.34
N GLY A 83 -4.25 -1.12 -4.72
CA GLY A 83 -4.19 0.16 -5.43
C GLY A 83 -2.76 0.55 -5.85
N PRO A 84 -2.60 1.63 -6.64
CA PRO A 84 -1.29 2.10 -7.12
C PRO A 84 -0.33 2.51 -5.99
N MET A 85 -0.88 2.88 -4.83
CA MET A 85 -0.14 3.42 -3.70
C MET A 85 0.36 2.31 -2.75
N MET A 86 -0.59 1.61 -2.11
CA MET A 86 -0.29 0.60 -1.08
C MET A 86 -0.27 -0.84 -1.61
N GLY A 87 -0.56 -1.04 -2.89
CA GLY A 87 -0.60 -2.36 -3.50
C GLY A 87 0.77 -3.01 -3.57
N LYS A 88 0.77 -4.34 -3.69
CA LYS A 88 2.00 -5.14 -3.81
C LYS A 88 2.14 -5.66 -5.23
N ALA A 89 3.34 -5.57 -5.79
CA ALA A 89 3.66 -6.20 -7.06
C ALA A 89 3.49 -7.72 -6.96
N LEU A 90 2.84 -8.31 -7.95
CA LEU A 90 2.67 -9.75 -8.09
C LEU A 90 3.69 -10.30 -9.07
N ASN A 91 4.28 -11.45 -8.72
CA ASN A 91 5.20 -12.18 -9.60
C ASN A 91 4.47 -13.18 -10.52
N SER A 92 3.21 -13.49 -10.23
CA SER A 92 2.38 -14.40 -11.00
C SER A 92 0.90 -14.03 -10.87
N ILE A 93 0.12 -14.35 -11.90
CA ILE A 93 -1.34 -14.23 -11.93
C ILE A 93 -2.07 -15.50 -11.46
N ASP A 94 -1.35 -16.57 -11.17
CA ASP A 94 -1.91 -17.81 -10.62
C ASP A 94 -2.02 -17.77 -9.10
N VAL A 95 -2.01 -16.55 -8.54
CA VAL A 95 -2.27 -16.32 -7.12
C VAL A 95 -3.78 -16.31 -6.85
N PRO A 96 -4.22 -16.83 -5.70
CA PRO A 96 -5.63 -16.82 -5.36
C PRO A 96 -6.11 -15.42 -4.98
N ILE A 97 -7.35 -15.11 -5.34
CA ILE A 97 -8.09 -13.99 -4.76
C ILE A 97 -8.31 -14.29 -3.27
N THR A 98 -7.91 -13.36 -2.41
CA THR A 98 -8.03 -13.51 -0.95
C THR A 98 -9.05 -12.54 -0.39
N LYS A 99 -9.38 -12.68 0.91
CA LYS A 99 -10.17 -11.67 1.62
C LYS A 99 -9.53 -10.27 1.62
N GLY A 100 -8.25 -10.13 1.32
CA GLY A 100 -7.56 -8.85 1.24
C GLY A 100 -7.53 -8.25 -0.17
N THR A 101 -7.88 -9.02 -1.20
CA THR A 101 -7.79 -8.58 -2.59
C THR A 101 -9.01 -7.72 -2.93
N SER A 102 -8.88 -6.39 -2.85
CA SER A 102 -9.95 -5.45 -3.24
C SER A 102 -9.88 -5.04 -4.70
N GLY A 103 -8.71 -5.14 -5.32
CA GLY A 103 -8.53 -4.87 -6.74
C GLY A 103 -7.16 -5.31 -7.24
N VAL A 104 -7.01 -5.29 -8.56
CA VAL A 104 -5.77 -5.57 -9.26
C VAL A 104 -5.58 -4.54 -10.36
N LEU A 105 -4.37 -3.99 -10.42
CA LEU A 105 -3.96 -2.96 -11.38
C LEU A 105 -2.91 -3.52 -12.33
N PHE A 106 -3.20 -3.50 -13.63
CA PHE A 106 -2.27 -3.77 -14.71
C PHE A 106 -1.59 -2.45 -15.13
N VAL A 107 -0.28 -2.37 -14.95
CA VAL A 107 0.53 -1.18 -15.22
C VAL A 107 1.34 -1.39 -16.50
N PRO A 108 1.22 -0.50 -17.51
CA PRO A 108 2.05 -0.53 -18.70
C PRO A 108 3.54 -0.46 -18.37
N ASP A 109 4.40 -1.13 -19.13
CA ASP A 109 5.84 -1.23 -18.89
C ASP A 109 6.52 0.14 -18.80
N LYS A 110 6.13 1.07 -19.66
CA LYS A 110 6.58 2.47 -19.63
C LYS A 110 6.33 3.19 -18.29
N ASP A 111 5.31 2.79 -17.54
CA ASP A 111 4.91 3.37 -16.25
C ASP A 111 5.29 2.44 -15.06
N ALA A 112 5.79 1.23 -15.36
CA ALA A 112 6.05 0.20 -14.36
C ALA A 112 7.39 0.42 -13.64
N HIS A 113 8.35 1.05 -14.31
CA HIS A 113 9.70 1.23 -13.80
C HIS A 113 9.89 2.65 -13.26
N ARG A 114 10.65 2.75 -12.16
CA ARG A 114 11.17 4.05 -11.72
C ARG A 114 12.35 4.43 -12.59
N ARG A 115 12.70 5.72 -12.65
CA ARG A 115 13.96 6.12 -13.28
C ARG A 115 15.13 5.45 -12.57
N ASN A 116 16.19 5.19 -13.33
CA ASN A 116 17.44 4.71 -12.76
C ASN A 116 18.08 5.84 -11.96
N GLY A 117 18.06 5.70 -10.64
CA GLY A 117 18.52 6.71 -9.71
C GLY A 117 17.47 7.79 -9.42
N TYR A 118 17.88 8.78 -8.65
CA TYR A 118 17.06 9.94 -8.26
C TYR A 118 17.97 11.16 -8.14
N ASP A 119 17.40 12.35 -8.33
CA ASP A 119 18.14 13.60 -8.24
C ASP A 119 18.30 14.06 -6.77
N PRO A 120 19.28 14.92 -6.48
CA PRO A 120 19.36 15.58 -5.18
C PRO A 120 18.05 16.29 -4.82
N CYS A 121 17.71 16.27 -3.53
CA CYS A 121 16.53 16.96 -3.02
C CYS A 121 16.64 18.47 -3.26
N ILE A 122 15.68 19.06 -3.96
CA ILE A 122 15.59 20.51 -4.21
C ILE A 122 14.87 21.28 -3.10
N ARG A 123 14.43 20.60 -2.03
CA ARG A 123 13.76 21.18 -0.86
C ARG A 123 12.46 21.94 -1.20
N CYS A 124 11.66 21.41 -2.13
CA CYS A 124 10.38 22.02 -2.53
C CYS A 124 9.22 21.83 -1.52
N ILE A 125 9.40 21.02 -0.46
CA ILE A 125 8.42 20.78 0.61
C ILE A 125 7.18 19.97 0.20
N GLU A 126 6.92 19.71 -1.09
CA GLU A 126 5.75 18.94 -1.56
C GLU A 126 5.53 17.61 -0.81
N CYS A 127 6.61 16.88 -0.49
CA CYS A 127 6.50 15.62 0.24
C CYS A 127 5.90 15.75 1.65
N VAL A 128 6.05 16.92 2.29
CA VAL A 128 5.47 17.25 3.60
C VAL A 128 4.00 17.64 3.42
N GLU A 129 3.70 18.48 2.44
CA GLU A 129 2.33 18.96 2.17
C GLU A 129 1.35 17.83 1.86
N VAL A 130 1.79 16.82 1.09
CA VAL A 130 0.93 15.69 0.73
C VAL A 130 0.89 14.59 1.78
N CYS A 131 1.66 14.69 2.86
CA CYS A 131 1.78 13.63 3.85
C CYS A 131 0.54 13.60 4.76
N PRO A 132 -0.34 12.58 4.66
CA PRO A 132 -1.55 12.54 5.47
C PRO A 132 -1.29 12.30 6.96
N ALA A 133 -0.08 11.84 7.30
CA ALA A 133 0.38 11.63 8.67
C ALA A 133 1.11 12.86 9.24
N GLY A 134 1.27 13.94 8.47
CA GLY A 134 1.95 15.16 8.94
C GLY A 134 3.45 15.02 9.21
N LEU A 135 4.09 14.00 8.62
CA LEU A 135 5.52 13.72 8.80
C LEU A 135 6.39 14.59 7.88
N GLU A 136 7.71 14.53 8.10
CA GLU A 136 8.74 15.12 7.22
C GLU A 136 9.51 14.04 6.42
N PRO A 137 8.97 13.51 5.30
CA PRO A 137 9.61 12.42 4.56
C PRO A 137 11.03 12.72 4.09
N TYR A 138 11.33 13.97 3.73
CA TYR A 138 12.67 14.35 3.28
C TYR A 138 13.72 14.16 4.39
N LEU A 139 13.36 14.46 5.64
CA LEU A 139 14.21 14.28 6.81
C LEU A 139 14.36 12.80 7.12
N LEU A 140 13.26 12.06 7.18
CA LEU A 140 13.26 10.62 7.44
C LEU A 140 14.15 9.86 6.43
N MET A 141 14.04 10.16 5.15
CA MET A 141 14.93 9.57 4.15
C MET A 141 16.40 9.89 4.41
N ALA A 142 16.73 11.15 4.74
CA ALA A 142 18.11 11.56 5.01
C ALA A 142 18.69 10.87 6.27
N LEU A 143 17.87 10.62 7.28
CA LEU A 143 18.24 9.85 8.47
C LEU A 143 18.46 8.37 8.11
N GLY A 144 17.58 7.78 7.31
CA GLY A 144 17.70 6.40 6.85
C GLY A 144 18.91 6.15 5.95
N GLU A 145 19.23 7.08 5.04
CA GLU A 145 20.46 7.06 4.24
C GLU A 145 21.72 6.97 5.13
N ARG A 146 21.71 7.66 6.26
CA ARG A 146 22.81 7.70 7.24
C ARG A 146 22.71 6.62 8.31
N ARG A 147 21.69 5.76 8.24
CA ARG A 147 21.41 4.69 9.23
C ARG A 147 21.24 5.22 10.66
N LEU A 148 20.74 6.44 10.82
CA LEU A 148 20.46 7.07 12.10
C LEU A 148 19.06 6.67 12.59
N TRP A 149 18.87 5.37 12.83
CA TRP A 149 17.54 4.78 13.06
C TRP A 149 16.87 5.23 14.35
N GLU A 150 17.64 5.39 15.43
CA GLU A 150 17.14 5.91 16.72
C GLU A 150 16.57 7.32 16.55
N ARG A 151 17.32 8.18 15.84
CA ARG A 151 16.85 9.52 15.50
C ARG A 151 15.66 9.50 14.53
N SER A 152 15.64 8.57 13.57
CA SER A 152 14.49 8.39 12.67
C SER A 152 13.22 8.03 13.47
N GLU A 153 13.36 7.23 14.54
CA GLU A 153 12.28 6.97 15.47
C GLU A 153 11.86 8.20 16.28
N GLU A 154 12.80 9.02 16.76
CA GLU A 154 12.51 10.29 17.44
C GLU A 154 11.73 11.28 16.55
N GLU A 155 11.93 11.20 15.23
CA GLU A 155 11.20 11.98 14.21
C GLU A 155 9.93 11.24 13.69
N ASP A 156 9.35 10.37 14.52
CA ASP A 156 8.07 9.68 14.30
C ASP A 156 8.00 8.79 13.03
N ALA A 157 9.13 8.23 12.57
CA ALA A 157 9.14 7.32 11.41
C ALA A 157 8.13 6.16 11.54
N MET A 158 7.85 5.71 12.76
CA MET A 158 6.94 4.61 13.06
C MET A 158 5.47 4.94 12.74
N ASP A 159 5.10 6.22 12.73
CA ASP A 159 3.72 6.68 12.47
C ASP A 159 3.38 6.75 10.98
N CYS A 160 4.37 6.61 10.09
CA CYS A 160 4.13 6.62 8.65
C CYS A 160 3.13 5.51 8.24
N ILE A 161 2.03 5.85 7.57
CA ILE A 161 1.05 4.84 7.13
C ILE A 161 1.43 4.11 5.83
N GLU A 162 2.64 4.34 5.33
CA GLU A 162 3.21 3.71 4.12
C GLU A 162 2.36 3.89 2.85
N CYS A 163 1.67 5.03 2.74
CA CYS A 163 0.84 5.35 1.58
C CYS A 163 1.67 5.68 0.33
N GLY A 164 2.86 6.24 0.47
CA GLY A 164 3.76 6.54 -0.67
C GLY A 164 3.47 7.83 -1.42
N SER A 165 2.50 8.65 -0.97
CA SER A 165 2.18 9.94 -1.60
C SER A 165 3.43 10.82 -1.76
N CYS A 166 4.29 10.84 -0.75
CA CYS A 166 5.54 11.61 -0.77
C CYS A 166 6.49 11.19 -1.90
N SER A 167 6.62 9.89 -2.17
CA SER A 167 7.49 9.39 -3.24
C SER A 167 6.89 9.65 -4.61
N TYR A 168 5.55 9.58 -4.72
CA TYR A 168 4.85 9.81 -5.98
C TYR A 168 4.96 11.27 -6.45
N VAL A 169 4.87 12.24 -5.55
CA VAL A 169 4.90 13.66 -5.92
C VAL A 169 6.32 14.24 -6.03
N CYS A 170 7.35 13.52 -5.57
CA CYS A 170 8.70 14.09 -5.53
C CYS A 170 9.23 14.39 -6.95
N PRO A 171 9.52 15.66 -7.29
CA PRO A 171 10.02 16.02 -8.63
C PRO A 171 11.41 15.43 -8.91
N SER A 172 12.20 15.22 -7.86
CA SER A 172 13.52 14.57 -7.90
C SER A 172 13.45 13.03 -7.94
N ASP A 173 12.26 12.43 -8.01
CA ASP A 173 12.02 10.97 -8.03
C ASP A 173 12.65 10.22 -6.83
N ARG A 174 12.74 10.89 -5.68
CA ARG A 174 13.39 10.31 -4.49
C ARG A 174 12.54 9.17 -3.92
N PRO A 175 13.13 8.00 -3.61
CA PRO A 175 12.42 6.84 -3.08
C PRO A 175 12.15 6.97 -1.57
N LEU A 176 11.50 8.06 -1.15
CA LEU A 176 11.27 8.44 0.25
C LEU A 176 10.65 7.30 1.07
N LEU A 177 9.58 6.69 0.55
CA LEU A 177 8.85 5.61 1.24
C LEU A 177 9.73 4.37 1.44
N ASP A 178 10.61 4.05 0.50
CA ASP A 178 11.42 2.84 0.58
C ASP A 178 12.41 2.95 1.75
N TYR A 179 13.04 4.11 1.92
CA TYR A 179 13.90 4.38 3.07
C TYR A 179 13.12 4.41 4.39
N ILE A 180 11.93 5.00 4.42
CA ILE A 180 11.09 4.99 5.63
C ILE A 180 10.70 3.55 6.02
N ARG A 181 10.40 2.68 5.05
CA ARG A 181 10.14 1.26 5.30
C ARG A 181 11.37 0.53 5.83
N LEU A 182 12.55 0.82 5.28
CA LEU A 182 13.81 0.27 5.78
C LEU A 182 14.06 0.72 7.23
N ASP A 183 13.85 1.99 7.53
CA ASP A 183 14.01 2.55 8.88
C ASP A 183 13.09 1.86 9.87
N LYS A 184 11.79 1.75 9.57
CA LYS A 184 10.84 1.02 10.41
C LYS A 184 11.29 -0.43 10.69
N GLY A 185 11.78 -1.13 9.66
CA GLY A 185 12.29 -2.48 9.81
C GLY A 185 13.48 -2.53 10.77
N ASN A 186 14.44 -1.62 10.61
CA ASN A 186 15.62 -1.53 11.46
C ASN A 186 15.29 -1.12 12.90
N ILE A 187 14.41 -0.13 13.11
CA ILE A 187 13.93 0.29 14.42
C ILE A 187 13.29 -0.89 15.16
N GLN A 188 12.41 -1.64 14.48
CA GLN A 188 11.80 -2.84 15.07
C GLN A 188 12.85 -3.90 15.43
N MET A 189 13.88 -4.11 14.61
CA MET A 189 14.96 -5.04 14.92
C MET A 189 15.81 -4.59 16.12
N LEU A 190 16.11 -3.29 16.24
CA LEU A 190 16.81 -2.72 17.39
C LEU A 190 16.01 -2.93 18.68
N LYS A 191 14.70 -2.65 18.66
CA LYS A 191 13.83 -2.87 19.81
C LYS A 191 13.79 -4.33 20.25
N LYS A 192 13.70 -5.27 19.29
CA LYS A 192 13.74 -6.70 19.58
C LYS A 192 15.05 -7.11 20.28
N LYS A 193 16.19 -6.66 19.75
CA LYS A 193 17.52 -6.88 20.36
C LYS A 193 17.62 -6.30 21.78
N ALA A 194 17.09 -5.11 22.01
CA ALA A 194 17.09 -4.48 23.33
C ALA A 194 16.25 -5.25 24.37
N ILE A 195 15.21 -5.96 23.92
CA ILE A 195 14.32 -6.78 24.76
C ILE A 195 14.86 -8.23 24.90
N GLY A 196 15.96 -8.57 24.21
CA GLY A 196 16.57 -9.90 24.26
C GLY A 196 15.80 -10.98 23.51
N VAL A 197 14.99 -10.59 22.51
CA VAL A 197 14.17 -11.47 21.67
C VAL A 197 14.63 -11.42 20.22
#